data_AF-A0A7L4TFT6-F1
#
_entry.id   AF-A0A7L4TFT6-F1
#
_cell.length_a   1.000
_cell.length_b   1.000
_cell.length_c   1.000
_cell.angle_alpha   90.00
_cell.angle_beta   90.00
_cell.angle_gamma   90.00
#
_symmetry.space_group_name_H-M   'P 1'
#
loop_
_entity.id
_entity.type
_entity.pdbx_description
1 polymer ?
#
loop_
_entity_poly.entity_id
_entity_poly.type
_entity_poly.pdbx_seq_one_letter_code
_entity_poly.pdbx_strand_id
1 'polypeptide(L)'
;MYNSSFILVSIKELKTQYPFLIDHEGFDYFEEWEDDDFFLVANENVEIKGNFYLDLYEDQAKKWLAKLLNLPVKEIETKRIEGILINGDFSTSGSIINAEGDYGPYVYIAGNVNCQSMLLGGAYVEIVGNVQAKEVVMTYYNHGTFINSGCIDAPVFIVEDHNTTFAERKNNLFYYNDRANDFDPENANVYDDESDEEIMSNQLRKLLENPLIETFEELQRDLERGELVLKQNNPPAKTYEYWEQRVKSNYRDLKLVPPQYKTAKLYQLALNITFHALPYVEDDFITPELCEALVKKDGFAIREIPSQFITRELCFMAAESGTLISLMSEDFYSEELILTTFRNGKHEPNINDVPSDFITENLLVEYVKIGKGLWLDKVCKENGKEKLTILKQVIDSDIKYLDTIFGHHFSKEVVDYAAFLYDNLEYKVEWESFVQKYNAKFERLGLNN
;
A
#
# COMPACT_ATOMS: atom_id res chain seq x y z
N MET A 1 37.33 -8.73 0.21
CA MET A 1 37.38 -7.78 1.33
C MET A 1 37.12 -6.41 0.74
N TYR A 2 36.03 -5.77 1.13
CA TYR A 2 35.76 -4.38 0.77
C TYR A 2 36.76 -3.53 1.55
N ASN A 3 37.81 -3.05 0.88
CA ASN A 3 38.68 -2.04 1.47
C ASN A 3 37.99 -0.71 1.18
N SER A 4 37.02 -0.36 2.03
CA SER A 4 36.20 0.82 1.85
C SER A 4 37.00 2.05 2.28
N SER A 5 37.12 3.04 1.38
CA SER A 5 37.67 4.37 1.68
C SER A 5 36.80 5.17 2.64
N PHE A 6 35.61 4.67 2.98
CA PHE A 6 34.70 5.33 3.89
C PHE A 6 35.06 5.12 5.36
N ILE A 7 34.95 6.20 6.13
CA ILE A 7 35.01 6.23 7.59
C ILE A 7 33.74 6.87 8.15
N LEU A 8 33.41 6.56 9.39
CA LEU A 8 32.37 7.27 10.13
C LEU A 8 32.99 8.47 10.86
N VAL A 9 32.43 9.65 10.62
CA VAL A 9 32.84 10.91 11.25
C VAL A 9 31.64 11.49 11.96
N SER A 10 31.78 11.96 13.20
CA SER A 10 30.65 12.61 13.87
C SER A 10 30.31 13.94 13.21
N ILE A 11 29.05 14.38 13.28
CA ILE A 11 28.61 15.65 12.70
C ILE A 11 29.41 16.82 13.28
N LYS A 12 29.74 16.77 14.58
CA LYS A 12 30.62 17.76 15.21
C LYS A 12 31.99 17.89 14.54
N GLU A 13 32.62 16.75 14.26
CA GLU A 13 33.91 16.71 13.56
C GLU A 13 33.77 17.13 12.10
N LEU A 14 32.67 16.71 11.44
CA LEU A 14 32.35 17.05 10.06
C LEU A 14 32.21 18.57 9.88
N LYS A 15 31.40 19.23 10.73
CA LYS A 15 31.20 20.70 10.73
C LYS A 15 32.52 21.47 10.86
N THR A 16 33.50 20.91 11.56
CA THR A 16 34.84 21.50 11.71
C THR A 16 35.71 21.29 10.47
N GLN A 17 35.65 20.10 9.85
CA GLN A 17 36.48 19.76 8.69
C GLN A 17 35.94 20.34 7.38
N TYR A 18 34.61 20.45 7.27
CA TYR A 18 33.88 20.84 6.07
C TYR A 18 32.87 21.95 6.37
N PRO A 19 33.32 23.12 6.86
CA PRO A 19 32.41 24.18 7.28
C PRO A 19 31.55 24.73 6.14
N PHE A 20 31.96 24.55 4.88
CA PHE A 20 31.18 24.99 3.72
C PHE A 20 29.83 24.27 3.60
N LEU A 21 29.72 23.01 4.08
CA LEU A 21 28.47 22.26 4.00
C LEU A 21 27.36 22.90 4.85
N ILE A 22 27.72 23.61 5.91
CA ILE A 22 26.76 24.25 6.83
C ILE A 22 25.93 25.33 6.12
N ASP A 23 26.49 25.93 5.07
CA ASP A 23 25.82 26.97 4.29
C ASP A 23 24.95 26.39 3.15
N HIS A 24 24.97 25.08 2.95
CA HIS A 24 24.15 24.41 1.92
C HIS A 24 22.74 24.20 2.43
N GLU A 25 21.75 24.47 1.57
CA GLU A 25 20.33 24.42 1.95
C GLU A 25 19.92 23.05 2.49
N GLY A 26 20.39 21.94 1.89
CA GLY A 26 20.01 20.59 2.32
C GLY A 26 20.70 20.09 3.60
N PHE A 27 21.72 20.79 4.09
CA PHE A 27 22.47 20.33 5.25
C PHE A 27 21.72 20.63 6.54
N ASP A 28 21.30 19.58 7.25
CA ASP A 28 20.50 19.68 8.49
C ASP A 28 19.21 20.50 8.27
N TYR A 29 18.54 20.29 7.13
CA TYR A 29 17.39 21.08 6.67
C TYR A 29 16.26 21.19 7.70
N PHE A 30 16.04 20.14 8.49
CA PHE A 30 15.00 20.09 9.52
C PHE A 30 15.50 20.45 10.94
N GLU A 31 16.80 20.77 11.09
CA GLU A 31 17.44 21.07 12.39
C GLU A 31 17.26 19.94 13.43
N GLU A 32 17.33 18.68 12.99
CA GLU A 32 17.08 17.50 13.81
C GLU A 32 18.34 16.69 14.14
N TRP A 33 19.49 17.04 13.56
CA TRP A 33 20.71 16.26 13.72
C TRP A 33 21.45 16.60 15.01
N GLU A 34 21.91 15.56 15.69
CA GLU A 34 22.73 15.69 16.90
C GLU A 34 24.22 15.69 16.54
N ASP A 35 25.04 16.42 17.30
CA ASP A 35 26.49 16.51 17.09
C ASP A 35 27.21 15.15 17.13
N ASP A 36 26.61 14.17 17.84
CA ASP A 36 27.10 12.80 18.01
C ASP A 36 26.56 11.83 16.93
N ASP A 37 25.66 12.27 16.04
CA ASP A 37 25.27 11.52 14.85
C ASP A 37 26.42 11.48 13.84
N PHE A 38 26.30 10.63 12.81
CA PHE A 38 27.43 10.28 11.94
C PHE A 38 27.21 10.63 10.48
N PHE A 39 28.31 10.92 9.80
CA PHE A 39 28.42 10.93 8.35
C PHE A 39 29.34 9.81 7.88
N LEU A 40 29.01 9.24 6.71
CA LEU A 40 29.87 8.35 5.96
C LEU A 40 30.78 9.19 5.05
N VAL A 41 32.07 9.30 5.38
CA VAL A 41 32.99 10.24 4.72
C VAL A 41 34.10 9.49 3.97
N ALA A 42 34.37 9.90 2.73
CA ALA A 42 35.55 9.53 1.96
C ALA A 42 36.25 10.78 1.42
N ASN A 43 37.57 10.89 1.67
CA ASN A 43 38.39 12.05 1.28
C ASN A 43 39.21 11.81 0.00
N GLU A 44 38.81 10.82 -0.77
CA GLU A 44 39.47 10.36 -1.99
C GLU A 44 38.43 9.83 -2.97
N ASN A 45 38.87 9.47 -4.17
CA ASN A 45 38.01 8.83 -5.15
C ASN A 45 37.53 7.46 -4.63
N VAL A 46 36.24 7.17 -4.80
CA VAL A 46 35.60 5.96 -4.31
C VAL A 46 35.19 5.07 -5.49
N GLU A 47 35.56 3.79 -5.42
CA GLU A 47 35.08 2.77 -6.37
C GLU A 47 34.39 1.62 -5.62
N ILE A 48 33.12 1.37 -5.94
CA ILE A 48 32.31 0.29 -5.35
C ILE A 48 31.92 -0.73 -6.41
N LYS A 49 31.94 -2.01 -6.04
CA LYS A 49 31.38 -3.10 -6.86
C LYS A 49 29.96 -3.42 -6.38
N GLY A 50 29.01 -3.47 -7.30
CA GLY A 50 27.60 -3.70 -7.03
C GLY A 50 26.82 -2.41 -6.79
N ASN A 51 25.63 -2.49 -6.21
CA ASN A 51 24.81 -1.31 -5.94
C ASN A 51 25.31 -0.53 -4.72
N PHE A 52 25.06 0.78 -4.71
CA PHE A 52 25.29 1.69 -3.60
C PHE A 52 23.95 2.22 -3.09
N TYR A 53 23.63 1.93 -1.84
CA TYR A 53 22.33 2.22 -1.25
C TYR A 53 22.38 3.48 -0.39
N LEU A 54 21.41 4.36 -0.60
CA LEU A 54 21.21 5.59 0.16
C LEU A 54 20.13 5.43 1.23
N ASP A 55 19.30 4.38 1.20
CA ASP A 55 18.24 4.13 2.19
C ASP A 55 18.81 3.66 3.55
N LEU A 56 19.73 4.43 4.15
CA LEU A 56 20.57 4.01 5.29
C LEU A 56 19.78 3.69 6.57
N TYR A 57 18.53 4.12 6.64
CA TYR A 57 17.62 3.81 7.75
C TYR A 57 17.00 2.41 7.63
N GLU A 58 17.01 1.82 6.43
CA GLU A 58 16.41 0.51 6.15
C GLU A 58 17.31 -0.66 6.56
N ASP A 59 16.70 -1.73 7.06
CA ASP A 59 17.40 -2.92 7.56
C ASP A 59 18.32 -3.57 6.51
N GLN A 60 17.91 -3.55 5.24
CA GLN A 60 18.70 -4.13 4.15
C GLN A 60 19.93 -3.29 3.84
N ALA A 61 19.80 -1.96 3.80
CA ALA A 61 20.91 -1.04 3.60
C ALA A 61 21.88 -1.08 4.77
N LYS A 62 21.41 -1.15 6.03
CA LYS A 62 22.26 -1.31 7.23
C LYS A 62 23.12 -2.57 7.16
N LYS A 63 22.57 -3.70 6.70
CA LYS A 63 23.32 -4.95 6.50
C LYS A 63 24.38 -4.82 5.40
N TRP A 64 24.09 -4.07 4.34
CA TRP A 64 25.07 -3.76 3.29
C TRP A 64 26.17 -2.84 3.82
N LEU A 65 25.81 -1.77 4.52
CA LEU A 65 26.74 -0.79 5.08
C LEU A 65 27.70 -1.42 6.10
N ALA A 66 27.19 -2.32 6.95
CA ALA A 66 28.02 -3.09 7.88
C ALA A 66 29.11 -3.90 7.15
N LYS A 67 28.78 -4.49 5.99
CA LYS A 67 29.78 -5.20 5.16
C LYS A 67 30.75 -4.24 4.49
N LEU A 68 30.28 -3.08 4.05
CA LEU A 68 31.11 -2.04 3.45
C LEU A 68 32.17 -1.53 4.44
N LEU A 69 31.75 -1.23 5.67
CA LEU A 69 32.61 -0.72 6.74
C LEU A 69 33.39 -1.81 7.49
N ASN A 70 33.13 -3.09 7.19
CA ASN A 70 33.66 -4.23 7.93
C ASN A 70 33.37 -4.15 9.44
N LEU A 71 32.14 -3.77 9.79
CA LEU A 71 31.63 -3.65 11.15
C LEU A 71 30.49 -4.66 11.41
N PRO A 72 30.22 -5.02 12.68
CA PRO A 72 29.04 -5.81 13.03
C PRO A 72 27.74 -5.03 12.72
N VAL A 73 26.72 -5.73 12.21
CA VAL A 73 25.42 -5.10 11.89
C VAL A 73 24.81 -4.40 13.11
N LYS A 74 24.90 -5.02 14.29
CA LYS A 74 24.42 -4.44 15.56
C LYS A 74 25.08 -3.11 15.92
N GLU A 75 26.31 -2.89 15.48
CA GLU A 75 26.99 -1.61 15.71
C GLU A 75 26.40 -0.52 14.81
N ILE A 76 26.13 -0.85 13.55
CA ILE A 76 25.46 0.06 12.60
C ILE A 76 24.02 0.37 13.02
N GLU A 77 23.27 -0.62 13.51
CA GLU A 77 21.88 -0.45 13.97
C GLU A 77 21.75 0.59 15.10
N THR A 78 22.79 0.77 15.91
CA THR A 78 22.82 1.76 17.01
C THR A 78 23.29 3.14 16.59
N LYS A 79 23.73 3.31 15.33
CA LYS A 79 24.29 4.55 14.82
C LYS A 79 23.27 5.22 13.91
N ARG A 80 23.04 6.50 14.17
CA ARG A 80 22.25 7.38 13.32
C ARG A 80 23.22 8.01 12.30
N ILE A 81 23.04 7.68 11.02
CA ILE A 81 23.93 8.11 9.92
C ILE A 81 23.11 9.02 9.01
N GLU A 82 23.37 10.31 9.11
CA GLU A 82 22.54 11.37 8.52
C GLU A 82 23.04 11.83 7.14
N GLY A 83 24.27 11.49 6.78
CA GLY A 83 24.81 11.92 5.51
C GLY A 83 25.98 11.13 4.97
N ILE A 84 26.27 11.39 3.70
CA ILE A 84 27.37 10.81 2.94
C ILE A 84 28.15 11.97 2.31
N LEU A 85 29.46 12.00 2.54
CA LEU A 85 30.37 12.96 1.93
C LEU A 85 31.44 12.23 1.14
N ILE A 86 31.50 12.45 -0.17
CA ILE A 86 32.59 11.99 -1.03
C ILE A 86 33.32 13.23 -1.58
N ASN A 87 34.49 13.52 -1.00
CA ASN A 87 35.36 14.60 -1.46
C ASN A 87 36.29 14.10 -2.59
N GLY A 88 35.69 13.65 -3.67
CA GLY A 88 36.36 13.05 -4.83
C GLY A 88 35.37 12.57 -5.88
N ASP A 89 35.87 11.87 -6.91
CA ASP A 89 35.02 11.17 -7.87
C ASP A 89 34.41 9.90 -7.23
N PHE A 90 33.18 9.58 -7.59
CA PHE A 90 32.51 8.35 -7.16
C PHE A 90 32.20 7.47 -8.37
N SER A 91 32.52 6.19 -8.27
CA SER A 91 32.21 5.20 -9.30
C SER A 91 31.64 3.95 -8.67
N THR A 92 30.59 3.42 -9.27
CA THR A 92 30.03 2.13 -8.89
C THR A 92 29.72 1.28 -10.11
N SER A 93 29.97 -0.03 -10.03
CA SER A 93 29.65 -0.95 -11.12
C SER A 93 28.15 -1.28 -11.21
N GLY A 94 27.38 -0.97 -10.18
CA GLY A 94 25.92 -1.12 -10.13
C GLY A 94 25.22 0.23 -10.06
N SER A 95 24.02 0.25 -9.48
CA SER A 95 23.19 1.47 -9.39
C SER A 95 23.41 2.22 -8.08
N ILE A 96 23.11 3.52 -8.09
CA ILE A 96 22.95 4.34 -6.88
C ILE A 96 21.45 4.40 -6.60
N ILE A 97 21.02 4.00 -5.40
CA ILE A 97 19.61 3.68 -5.13
C ILE A 97 19.16 4.35 -3.83
N ASN A 98 18.15 5.21 -3.93
CA ASN A 98 17.28 5.68 -2.86
C ASN A 98 15.84 5.31 -3.24
N ALA A 99 15.41 4.13 -2.80
CA ALA A 99 14.09 3.55 -3.07
C ALA A 99 13.00 4.09 -2.13
N GLU A 100 13.39 4.71 -1.03
CA GLU A 100 12.46 5.45 -0.18
C GLU A 100 12.17 6.82 -0.79
N GLY A 101 10.89 7.14 -0.97
CA GLY A 101 10.43 8.39 -1.55
C GLY A 101 10.31 9.53 -0.52
N ASP A 102 10.06 9.22 0.75
CA ASP A 102 9.76 10.22 1.77
C ASP A 102 11.00 10.80 2.46
N TYR A 103 12.10 10.05 2.53
CA TYR A 103 13.30 10.43 3.27
C TYR A 103 14.58 9.81 2.73
N GLY A 104 15.71 10.35 3.17
CA GLY A 104 17.04 9.82 2.89
C GLY A 104 18.13 10.69 3.53
N PRO A 105 19.39 10.24 3.47
CA PRO A 105 20.52 11.00 3.99
C PRO A 105 20.80 12.24 3.13
N TYR A 106 21.49 13.22 3.69
CA TYR A 106 22.13 14.27 2.90
C TYR A 106 23.39 13.72 2.22
N VAL A 107 23.48 13.84 0.90
CA VAL A 107 24.59 13.31 0.10
C VAL A 107 25.29 14.45 -0.62
N TYR A 108 26.60 14.57 -0.42
CA TYR A 108 27.43 15.51 -1.16
C TYR A 108 28.60 14.79 -1.84
N ILE A 109 28.72 14.97 -3.16
CA ILE A 109 29.80 14.42 -3.98
C ILE A 109 30.50 15.56 -4.73
N ALA A 110 31.76 15.81 -4.38
CA ALA A 110 32.56 16.91 -4.94
C ALA A 110 33.00 16.69 -6.39
N GLY A 111 33.11 15.41 -6.82
CA GLY A 111 33.61 15.03 -8.13
C GLY A 111 32.53 14.50 -9.08
N ASN A 112 32.99 13.79 -10.11
CA ASN A 112 32.14 13.13 -11.08
C ASN A 112 31.58 11.82 -10.53
N VAL A 113 30.42 11.42 -11.03
CA VAL A 113 29.75 10.16 -10.66
C VAL A 113 29.63 9.26 -11.88
N ASN A 114 30.09 8.01 -11.78
CA ASN A 114 29.88 6.96 -12.78
C ASN A 114 29.08 5.81 -12.18
N CYS A 115 27.98 5.40 -12.83
CA CYS A 115 27.13 4.31 -12.34
C CYS A 115 26.43 3.55 -13.47
N GLN A 116 25.80 2.42 -13.12
CA GLN A 116 24.87 1.73 -14.04
C GLN A 116 23.62 2.59 -14.26
N SER A 117 22.89 2.83 -13.17
CA SER A 117 21.69 3.67 -13.12
C SER A 117 21.70 4.45 -11.81
N MET A 118 20.89 5.50 -11.74
CA MET A 118 20.67 6.29 -10.55
C MET A 118 19.18 6.42 -10.31
N LEU A 119 18.70 5.98 -9.15
CA LEU A 119 17.33 6.16 -8.68
C LEU A 119 17.37 6.99 -7.41
N LEU A 120 16.78 8.19 -7.44
CA LEU A 120 16.73 9.10 -6.28
C LEU A 120 15.28 9.38 -5.89
N GLY A 121 14.94 9.06 -4.65
CA GLY A 121 13.67 9.37 -4.00
C GLY A 121 13.85 10.52 -3.01
N GLY A 122 13.53 10.29 -1.74
CA GLY A 122 13.46 11.31 -0.67
C GLY A 122 14.77 11.91 -0.16
N ALA A 123 15.94 11.46 -0.63
CA ALA A 123 17.23 11.98 -0.20
C ALA A 123 17.50 13.40 -0.75
N TYR A 124 18.33 14.15 -0.02
CA TYR A 124 18.89 15.40 -0.53
C TYR A 124 20.28 15.12 -1.11
N VAL A 125 20.43 15.19 -2.43
CA VAL A 125 21.64 14.79 -3.15
C VAL A 125 22.24 15.95 -3.93
N GLU A 126 23.50 16.24 -3.66
CA GLU A 126 24.29 17.25 -4.36
C GLU A 126 25.50 16.60 -5.04
N ILE A 127 25.60 16.77 -6.36
CA ILE A 127 26.73 16.31 -7.16
C ILE A 127 27.31 17.51 -7.90
N VAL A 128 28.55 17.86 -7.58
CA VAL A 128 29.22 19.02 -8.20
C VAL A 128 29.71 18.71 -9.62
N GLY A 129 30.24 17.51 -9.83
CA GLY A 129 30.76 17.08 -11.14
C GLY A 129 29.69 16.57 -12.10
N ASN A 130 30.12 15.91 -13.17
CA ASN A 130 29.20 15.29 -14.12
C ASN A 130 28.67 13.96 -13.59
N VAL A 131 27.43 13.64 -13.94
CA VAL A 131 26.85 12.30 -13.75
C VAL A 131 26.89 11.56 -15.07
N GLN A 132 27.56 10.41 -15.11
CA GLN A 132 27.55 9.49 -16.22
C GLN A 132 26.87 8.18 -15.80
N ALA A 133 25.65 7.95 -16.28
CA ALA A 133 24.92 6.70 -16.06
C ALA A 133 24.89 5.88 -17.35
N LYS A 134 25.09 4.56 -17.22
CA LYS A 134 25.02 3.64 -18.35
C LYS A 134 23.60 3.49 -18.92
N GLU A 135 22.57 3.63 -18.09
CA GLU A 135 21.18 3.43 -18.50
C GLU A 135 20.26 4.60 -18.16
N VAL A 136 19.85 4.70 -16.89
CA VAL A 136 18.75 5.54 -16.46
C VAL A 136 19.20 6.39 -15.28
N VAL A 137 18.93 7.69 -15.35
CA VAL A 137 18.80 8.54 -14.16
C VAL A 137 17.31 8.78 -13.98
N MET A 138 16.77 8.40 -12.83
CA MET A 138 15.37 8.63 -12.48
C MET A 138 15.32 9.28 -11.11
N THR A 139 14.64 10.42 -11.03
CA THR A 139 14.28 11.04 -9.75
C THR A 139 12.76 11.05 -9.64
N TYR A 140 12.25 10.67 -8.48
CA TYR A 140 10.82 10.48 -8.30
C TYR A 140 10.37 10.94 -6.90
N TYR A 141 9.13 11.41 -6.82
CA TYR A 141 8.47 11.84 -5.60
C TYR A 141 9.04 13.13 -4.97
N ASN A 142 8.18 13.96 -4.40
CA ASN A 142 8.49 15.38 -4.17
C ASN A 142 9.17 15.72 -2.85
N HIS A 143 9.45 14.74 -2.00
CA HIS A 143 10.10 14.97 -0.71
C HIS A 143 11.63 15.05 -0.82
N GLY A 144 12.22 14.50 -1.88
CA GLY A 144 13.66 14.58 -2.13
C GLY A 144 14.10 15.80 -2.92
N THR A 145 15.42 15.98 -3.01
CA THR A 145 16.05 17.03 -3.82
C THR A 145 17.31 16.50 -4.48
N PHE A 146 17.49 16.78 -5.77
CA PHE A 146 18.69 16.43 -6.52
C PHE A 146 19.24 17.66 -7.24
N ILE A 147 20.46 18.04 -6.89
CA ILE A 147 21.17 19.16 -7.49
C ILE A 147 22.43 18.63 -8.17
N ASN A 148 22.51 18.77 -9.50
CA ASN A 148 23.73 18.51 -10.25
C ASN A 148 24.31 19.80 -10.84
N SER A 149 25.48 20.22 -10.36
CA SER A 149 26.15 21.41 -10.92
C SER A 149 26.82 21.14 -12.27
N GLY A 150 26.92 19.87 -12.68
CA GLY A 150 27.51 19.44 -13.94
C GLY A 150 26.48 19.03 -15.01
N CYS A 151 26.93 18.16 -15.92
CA CYS A 151 26.11 17.54 -16.94
C CYS A 151 25.63 16.16 -16.51
N ILE A 152 24.34 15.88 -16.70
CA ILE A 152 23.76 14.53 -16.60
C ILE A 152 23.82 13.86 -17.97
N ASP A 153 24.75 12.92 -18.15
CA ASP A 153 24.92 12.10 -19.36
C ASP A 153 24.38 10.67 -19.11
N ALA A 154 23.22 10.38 -19.67
CA ALA A 154 22.53 9.09 -19.52
C ALA A 154 21.62 8.84 -20.71
N PRO A 155 21.48 7.60 -21.22
CA PRO A 155 20.54 7.32 -22.31
C PRO A 155 19.10 7.76 -22.03
N VAL A 156 18.63 7.55 -20.80
CA VAL A 156 17.29 7.89 -20.31
C VAL A 156 17.42 8.76 -19.07
N PHE A 157 16.71 9.89 -19.02
CA PHE A 157 16.60 10.73 -17.83
C PHE A 157 15.14 11.11 -17.56
N ILE A 158 14.66 10.77 -16.36
CA ILE A 158 13.28 10.94 -15.92
C ILE A 158 13.27 11.75 -14.63
N VAL A 159 12.46 12.81 -14.59
CA VAL A 159 12.08 13.55 -13.38
C VAL A 159 10.57 13.45 -13.25
N GLU A 160 10.12 12.74 -12.22
CA GLU A 160 8.70 12.47 -11.93
C GLU A 160 8.34 13.06 -10.56
N ASP A 161 7.67 14.21 -10.55
CA ASP A 161 7.32 14.97 -9.36
C ASP A 161 8.48 15.17 -8.36
N HIS A 162 9.73 15.31 -8.81
CA HIS A 162 10.89 15.45 -7.90
C HIS A 162 11.56 16.83 -7.99
N ASN A 163 12.16 17.34 -6.90
CA ASN A 163 12.90 18.61 -6.91
C ASN A 163 14.29 18.42 -7.56
N THR A 164 14.35 18.48 -8.89
CA THR A 164 15.59 18.22 -9.64
C THR A 164 16.10 19.46 -10.36
N THR A 165 17.35 19.84 -10.09
CA THR A 165 18.05 20.94 -10.77
C THR A 165 19.37 20.43 -11.35
N PHE A 166 19.66 20.78 -12.59
CA PHE A 166 20.91 20.41 -13.26
C PHE A 166 21.41 21.52 -14.18
N ALA A 167 22.72 21.62 -14.40
CA ALA A 167 23.29 22.65 -15.29
C ALA A 167 23.16 22.28 -16.77
N GLU A 168 23.46 21.04 -17.13
CA GLU A 168 23.33 20.51 -18.49
C GLU A 168 22.81 19.07 -18.48
N ARG A 169 22.28 18.62 -19.61
CA ARG A 169 21.91 17.20 -19.81
C ARG A 169 22.26 16.73 -21.22
N LYS A 170 22.64 15.45 -21.33
CA LYS A 170 22.91 14.74 -22.58
C LYS A 170 22.18 13.40 -22.53
N ASN A 171 20.94 13.39 -23.02
CA ASN A 171 20.11 12.20 -23.05
C ASN A 171 19.66 11.92 -24.47
N ASN A 172 20.20 10.86 -25.07
CA ASN A 172 20.06 10.60 -26.49
C ASN A 172 18.87 9.69 -26.84
N LEU A 173 18.26 9.00 -25.87
CA LEU A 173 17.12 8.12 -26.13
C LEU A 173 15.81 8.65 -25.57
N PHE A 174 15.82 9.16 -24.33
CA PHE A 174 14.58 9.60 -23.68
C PHE A 174 14.85 10.67 -22.62
N TYR A 175 13.95 11.66 -22.57
CA TYR A 175 13.92 12.68 -21.54
C TYR A 175 12.48 12.98 -21.14
N TYR A 176 12.21 13.03 -19.83
CA TYR A 176 10.94 13.40 -19.23
C TYR A 176 11.18 14.23 -17.97
N ASN A 177 10.41 15.31 -17.80
CA ASN A 177 10.45 16.17 -16.62
C ASN A 177 9.13 16.93 -16.50
N ASP A 178 8.20 16.38 -15.72
CA ASP A 178 6.86 16.91 -15.54
C ASP A 178 6.82 18.31 -14.92
N ARG A 179 7.71 18.57 -13.96
CA ARG A 179 7.76 19.84 -13.22
C ARG A 179 8.23 21.00 -14.06
N ALA A 180 9.25 20.79 -14.89
CA ALA A 180 9.69 21.83 -15.84
C ALA A 180 8.86 21.83 -17.13
N ASN A 181 8.16 20.73 -17.42
CA ASN A 181 7.36 20.51 -18.63
C ASN A 181 8.16 20.78 -19.92
N ASP A 182 9.41 20.30 -19.97
CA ASP A 182 10.41 20.58 -21.01
C ASP A 182 10.88 19.32 -21.77
N PHE A 183 9.96 18.38 -21.97
CA PHE A 183 10.16 17.15 -22.74
C PHE A 183 9.44 17.18 -24.09
N ASP A 184 9.85 16.29 -25.00
CA ASP A 184 9.17 16.12 -26.28
C ASP A 184 7.75 15.57 -26.07
N PRO A 185 6.71 16.09 -26.75
CA PRO A 185 5.33 15.62 -26.55
C PRO A 185 5.12 14.12 -26.77
N GLU A 186 5.97 13.46 -27.56
CA GLU A 186 5.94 12.00 -27.76
C GLU A 186 6.38 11.20 -26.53
N ASN A 187 7.06 11.85 -25.57
CA ASN A 187 7.52 11.26 -24.32
C ASN A 187 6.51 11.45 -23.17
N ALA A 188 5.42 12.19 -23.39
CA ALA A 188 4.40 12.44 -22.40
C ALA A 188 3.73 11.14 -21.91
N ASN A 189 3.43 11.09 -20.62
CA ASN A 189 2.53 10.08 -20.07
C ASN A 189 1.09 10.31 -20.54
N VAL A 190 0.31 9.23 -20.57
CA VAL A 190 -1.11 9.26 -20.91
C VAL A 190 -1.88 8.61 -19.78
N TYR A 191 -2.85 9.33 -19.22
CA TYR A 191 -3.76 8.78 -18.24
C TYR A 191 -4.72 7.78 -18.91
N ASP A 192 -4.84 6.59 -18.32
CA ASP A 192 -5.78 5.56 -18.75
C ASP A 192 -6.99 5.52 -17.80
N ASP A 193 -8.17 5.89 -18.34
CA ASP A 193 -9.42 5.93 -17.57
C ASP A 193 -9.86 4.53 -17.09
N GLU A 194 -9.42 3.45 -17.76
CA GLU A 194 -9.79 2.08 -17.41
C GLU A 194 -8.99 1.56 -16.21
N SER A 195 -7.67 1.77 -16.20
CA SER A 195 -6.82 1.37 -15.09
C SER A 195 -6.70 2.40 -13.96
N ASP A 196 -7.10 3.66 -14.19
CA ASP A 196 -6.84 4.79 -13.29
C ASP A 196 -5.33 4.97 -13.03
N GLU A 197 -4.50 4.80 -14.07
CA GLU A 197 -3.03 4.91 -13.99
C GLU A 197 -2.48 5.88 -15.05
N GLU A 198 -1.34 6.50 -14.75
CA GLU A 198 -0.53 7.19 -15.75
C GLU A 198 0.39 6.21 -16.48
N ILE A 199 0.12 6.01 -17.77
CA ILE A 199 0.86 5.12 -18.64
C ILE A 199 2.02 5.87 -19.30
N MET A 200 3.22 5.33 -19.15
CA MET A 200 4.44 5.82 -19.79
C MET A 200 4.31 5.80 -21.32
N SER A 201 4.95 6.78 -21.94
CA SER A 201 4.98 6.87 -23.39
C SER A 201 5.48 5.60 -24.08
N ASN A 202 4.92 5.32 -25.25
CA ASN A 202 5.39 4.24 -26.12
C ASN A 202 6.86 4.41 -26.55
N GLN A 203 7.43 5.62 -26.48
CA GLN A 203 8.84 5.85 -26.77
C GLN A 203 9.72 5.16 -25.72
N LEU A 204 9.45 5.38 -24.43
CA LEU A 204 10.20 4.73 -23.36
C LEU A 204 9.98 3.22 -23.35
N ARG A 205 8.73 2.74 -23.44
CA ARG A 205 8.41 1.29 -23.37
C ARG A 205 9.14 0.47 -24.45
N LYS A 206 9.40 1.04 -25.64
CA LYS A 206 10.16 0.36 -26.70
C LYS A 206 11.62 0.10 -26.32
N LEU A 207 12.20 0.92 -25.45
CA LEU A 207 13.59 0.83 -25.00
C LEU A 207 13.78 -0.22 -23.89
N LEU A 208 12.73 -0.50 -23.10
CA LEU A 208 12.77 -1.35 -21.92
C LEU A 208 12.90 -2.84 -22.23
N GLU A 209 13.77 -3.56 -21.54
CA GLU A 209 13.94 -5.02 -21.62
C GLU A 209 12.61 -5.75 -21.55
N ASN A 210 11.82 -5.44 -20.53
CA ASN A 210 10.50 -5.97 -20.34
C ASN A 210 9.45 -5.01 -20.93
N PRO A 211 8.84 -5.34 -22.07
CA PRO A 211 7.84 -4.48 -22.71
C PRO A 211 6.50 -4.45 -21.96
N LEU A 212 6.33 -5.26 -20.91
CA LEU A 212 5.13 -5.29 -20.07
C LEU A 212 5.11 -4.19 -19.01
N ILE A 213 6.21 -3.45 -18.84
CA ILE A 213 6.28 -2.30 -17.94
C ILE A 213 5.58 -1.11 -18.62
N GLU A 214 4.56 -0.60 -17.96
CA GLU A 214 3.67 0.44 -18.45
C GLU A 214 3.71 1.72 -17.61
N THR A 215 4.02 1.63 -16.31
CA THR A 215 4.06 2.81 -15.42
C THR A 215 5.47 3.12 -14.91
N PHE A 216 5.70 4.36 -14.47
CA PHE A 216 6.97 4.72 -13.84
C PHE A 216 7.17 3.98 -12.51
N GLU A 217 6.10 3.73 -11.74
CA GLU A 217 6.15 2.91 -10.51
C GLU A 217 6.67 1.48 -10.79
N GLU A 218 6.25 0.88 -11.91
CA GLU A 218 6.75 -0.45 -12.33
C GLU A 218 8.24 -0.41 -12.74
N LEU A 219 8.66 0.64 -13.46
CA LEU A 219 10.07 0.85 -13.84
C LEU A 219 10.95 1.11 -12.61
N GLN A 220 10.48 1.92 -11.68
CA GLN A 220 11.13 2.22 -10.41
C GLN A 220 11.47 0.92 -9.68
N ARG A 221 10.52 -0.02 -9.54
CA ARG A 221 10.75 -1.32 -8.89
C ARG A 221 11.88 -2.15 -9.53
N ASP A 222 12.13 -2.02 -10.83
CA ASP A 222 13.28 -2.66 -11.49
C ASP A 222 14.59 -1.93 -11.14
N LEU A 223 14.58 -0.59 -11.12
CA LEU A 223 15.73 0.22 -10.75
C LEU A 223 16.13 0.04 -9.28
N GLU A 224 15.16 -0.11 -8.37
CA GLU A 224 15.36 -0.41 -6.94
C GLU A 224 16.11 -1.74 -6.72
N ARG A 225 15.88 -2.72 -7.60
CA ARG A 225 16.59 -4.01 -7.61
C ARG A 225 18.00 -3.89 -8.23
N GLY A 226 18.35 -2.73 -8.77
CA GLY A 226 19.58 -2.47 -9.51
C GLY A 226 19.64 -3.21 -10.84
N GLU A 227 18.48 -3.45 -11.46
CA GLU A 227 18.41 -4.19 -12.71
C GLU A 227 18.94 -3.37 -13.90
N LEU A 228 19.36 -4.10 -14.93
CA LEU A 228 19.55 -3.52 -16.24
C LEU A 228 18.20 -3.48 -16.95
N VAL A 229 17.71 -2.30 -17.26
CA VAL A 229 16.34 -2.10 -17.77
C VAL A 229 16.29 -1.79 -19.26
N LEU A 230 17.39 -1.41 -19.91
CA LEU A 230 17.39 -1.10 -21.35
C LEU A 230 17.86 -2.29 -22.19
N LYS A 231 17.12 -2.61 -23.27
CA LYS A 231 17.46 -3.71 -24.20
C LYS A 231 18.89 -3.64 -24.73
N GLN A 232 19.37 -2.43 -25.03
CA GLN A 232 20.69 -2.20 -25.63
C GLN A 232 21.85 -2.68 -24.76
N ASN A 233 21.62 -2.83 -23.45
CA ASN A 233 22.65 -3.21 -22.48
C ASN A 233 22.71 -4.72 -22.22
N ASN A 234 21.94 -5.52 -22.97
CA ASN A 234 21.90 -6.99 -22.89
C ASN A 234 21.76 -7.52 -21.46
N PRO A 235 20.66 -7.15 -20.77
CA PRO A 235 20.37 -7.63 -19.42
C PRO A 235 20.40 -9.18 -19.33
N PRO A 236 20.80 -9.75 -18.19
CA PRO A 236 20.79 -11.20 -17.98
C PRO A 236 19.40 -11.80 -18.18
N ALA A 237 19.33 -12.98 -18.78
CA ALA A 237 18.07 -13.70 -18.92
C ALA A 237 17.49 -14.07 -17.55
N LYS A 238 16.23 -13.68 -17.30
CA LYS A 238 15.47 -13.98 -16.09
C LYS A 238 14.94 -15.41 -16.15
N THR A 239 15.08 -16.19 -15.06
CA THR A 239 14.56 -17.57 -14.95
C THR A 239 13.14 -17.60 -14.37
N TYR A 240 12.51 -18.77 -14.36
CA TYR A 240 11.24 -18.95 -13.65
C TYR A 240 11.37 -18.62 -12.15
N GLU A 241 12.46 -19.05 -11.50
CA GLU A 241 12.72 -18.81 -10.08
C GLU A 241 12.82 -17.32 -9.76
N TYR A 242 13.39 -16.52 -10.67
CA TYR A 242 13.40 -15.07 -10.54
C TYR A 242 11.97 -14.50 -10.49
N TRP A 243 11.11 -14.88 -11.44
CA TRP A 243 9.72 -14.41 -11.49
C TRP A 243 8.90 -14.92 -10.30
N GLU A 244 9.15 -16.16 -9.86
CA GLU A 244 8.53 -16.74 -8.67
C GLU A 244 8.86 -15.93 -7.41
N GLN A 245 10.13 -15.55 -7.20
CA GLN A 245 10.51 -14.70 -6.06
C GLN A 245 9.93 -13.28 -6.19
N ARG A 246 9.91 -12.73 -7.40
CA ARG A 246 9.38 -11.39 -7.66
C ARG A 246 7.89 -11.30 -7.31
N VAL A 247 7.08 -12.22 -7.84
CA VAL A 247 5.63 -12.32 -7.53
C VAL A 247 5.39 -12.62 -6.04
N LYS A 248 6.26 -13.42 -5.41
CA LYS A 248 6.17 -13.72 -3.98
C LYS A 248 6.37 -12.47 -3.12
N SER A 249 7.26 -11.56 -3.54
CA SER A 249 7.49 -10.29 -2.85
C SER A 249 6.36 -9.28 -3.10
N ASN A 250 5.86 -9.20 -4.34
CA ASN A 250 4.76 -8.33 -4.71
C ASN A 250 3.86 -9.03 -5.74
N TYR A 251 2.62 -9.35 -5.36
CA TYR A 251 1.69 -10.07 -6.23
C TYR A 251 1.35 -9.29 -7.52
N ARG A 252 1.43 -7.95 -7.50
CA ARG A 252 1.17 -7.09 -8.67
C ARG A 252 2.18 -7.31 -9.79
N ASP A 253 3.39 -7.74 -9.45
CA ASP A 253 4.42 -8.06 -10.45
C ASP A 253 4.04 -9.26 -11.34
N LEU A 254 2.95 -9.98 -11.04
CA LEU A 254 2.37 -10.99 -11.94
C LEU A 254 2.00 -10.40 -13.31
N LYS A 255 1.59 -9.12 -13.38
CA LYS A 255 1.35 -8.37 -14.63
C LYS A 255 2.60 -8.32 -15.51
N LEU A 256 3.77 -8.20 -14.88
CA LEU A 256 5.07 -8.02 -15.53
C LEU A 256 5.73 -9.33 -15.97
N VAL A 257 5.15 -10.49 -15.63
CA VAL A 257 5.72 -11.81 -15.95
C VAL A 257 5.52 -12.10 -17.44
N PRO A 258 6.59 -12.40 -18.21
CA PRO A 258 6.46 -12.81 -19.60
C PRO A 258 5.61 -14.09 -19.76
N PRO A 259 4.82 -14.21 -20.85
CA PRO A 259 3.88 -15.33 -21.04
C PRO A 259 4.49 -16.72 -20.86
N GLN A 260 5.75 -16.93 -21.26
CA GLN A 260 6.43 -18.23 -21.10
C GLN A 260 6.65 -18.66 -19.64
N TYR A 261 6.53 -17.75 -18.67
CA TYR A 261 6.68 -18.01 -17.23
C TYR A 261 5.35 -17.97 -16.48
N LYS A 262 4.26 -17.53 -17.13
CA LYS A 262 2.92 -17.57 -16.58
C LYS A 262 2.42 -19.03 -16.57
N THR A 263 2.39 -19.62 -15.39
CA THR A 263 2.00 -21.02 -15.18
C THR A 263 0.95 -21.12 -14.10
N ALA A 264 0.17 -22.21 -14.11
CA ALA A 264 -0.77 -22.51 -13.02
C ALA A 264 -0.11 -22.46 -11.64
N LYS A 265 1.15 -22.92 -11.51
CA LYS A 265 1.90 -22.86 -10.26
C LYS A 265 2.15 -21.43 -9.80
N LEU A 266 2.53 -20.53 -10.71
CA LEU A 266 2.78 -19.13 -10.39
C LEU A 266 1.49 -18.39 -10.01
N TYR A 267 0.40 -18.65 -10.73
CA TYR A 267 -0.92 -18.10 -10.38
C TYR A 267 -1.39 -18.59 -9.00
N GLN A 268 -1.27 -19.89 -8.73
CA GLN A 268 -1.58 -20.44 -7.41
C GLN A 268 -0.73 -19.81 -6.31
N LEU A 269 0.56 -19.55 -6.56
CA LEU A 269 1.41 -18.86 -5.61
C LEU A 269 0.86 -17.46 -5.29
N ALA A 270 0.55 -16.65 -6.31
CA ALA A 270 0.02 -15.31 -6.13
C ALA A 270 -1.34 -15.29 -5.41
N LEU A 271 -2.27 -16.16 -5.82
CA LEU A 271 -3.60 -16.29 -5.23
C LEU A 271 -3.59 -16.86 -3.80
N ASN A 272 -2.58 -17.66 -3.47
CA ASN A 272 -2.37 -18.11 -2.10
C ASN A 272 -1.92 -16.97 -1.19
N ILE A 273 -1.21 -15.96 -1.71
CA ILE A 273 -0.84 -14.75 -0.98
C ILE A 273 -2.07 -13.85 -0.83
N THR A 274 -2.78 -13.54 -1.91
CA THR A 274 -3.95 -12.67 -1.89
C THR A 274 -4.88 -12.91 -3.08
N PHE A 275 -6.19 -12.81 -2.87
CA PHE A 275 -7.17 -12.88 -3.96
C PHE A 275 -7.11 -11.66 -4.89
N HIS A 276 -6.50 -10.54 -4.46
CA HIS A 276 -6.25 -9.37 -5.32
C HIS A 276 -5.29 -9.64 -6.49
N ALA A 277 -4.68 -10.83 -6.55
CA ALA A 277 -3.90 -11.25 -7.70
C ALA A 277 -4.76 -11.75 -8.87
N LEU A 278 -6.06 -12.04 -8.65
CA LEU A 278 -6.95 -12.60 -9.66
C LEU A 278 -7.05 -11.77 -10.95
N PRO A 279 -7.09 -10.42 -10.92
CA PRO A 279 -7.10 -9.60 -12.14
C PRO A 279 -5.88 -9.79 -13.06
N TYR A 280 -4.76 -10.34 -12.55
CA TYR A 280 -3.54 -10.60 -13.33
C TYR A 280 -3.43 -12.06 -13.80
N VAL A 281 -4.42 -12.89 -13.51
CA VAL A 281 -4.49 -14.29 -13.96
C VAL A 281 -5.13 -14.31 -15.34
N GLU A 282 -4.55 -15.10 -16.25
CA GLU A 282 -5.13 -15.27 -17.59
C GLU A 282 -6.50 -15.98 -17.50
N ASP A 283 -7.46 -15.52 -18.31
CA ASP A 283 -8.86 -15.98 -18.28
C ASP A 283 -8.99 -17.50 -18.37
N ASP A 284 -8.16 -18.17 -19.18
CA ASP A 284 -8.16 -19.63 -19.35
C ASP A 284 -7.83 -20.41 -18.06
N PHE A 285 -7.26 -19.75 -17.05
CA PHE A 285 -6.96 -20.33 -15.74
C PHE A 285 -8.02 -20.01 -14.68
N ILE A 286 -8.94 -19.08 -14.96
CA ILE A 286 -10.04 -18.75 -14.07
C ILE A 286 -11.16 -19.76 -14.30
N THR A 287 -11.43 -20.57 -13.28
CA THR A 287 -12.43 -21.64 -13.31
C THR A 287 -13.43 -21.46 -12.18
N PRO A 288 -14.67 -21.98 -12.32
CA PRO A 288 -15.64 -21.96 -11.23
C PRO A 288 -15.06 -22.54 -9.93
N GLU A 289 -14.30 -23.63 -10.01
CA GLU A 289 -13.68 -24.28 -8.86
C GLU A 289 -12.64 -23.39 -8.17
N LEU A 290 -11.88 -22.60 -8.94
CA LEU A 290 -10.96 -21.61 -8.40
C LEU A 290 -11.71 -20.48 -7.71
N CYS A 291 -12.74 -19.93 -8.35
CA CYS A 291 -13.61 -18.90 -7.79
C CYS A 291 -14.22 -19.32 -6.45
N GLU A 292 -14.76 -20.54 -6.38
CA GLU A 292 -15.27 -21.12 -5.13
C GLU A 292 -14.18 -21.24 -4.07
N ALA A 293 -12.98 -21.71 -4.44
CA ALA A 293 -11.87 -21.87 -3.50
C ALA A 293 -11.40 -20.53 -2.91
N LEU A 294 -11.36 -19.47 -3.73
CA LEU A 294 -11.03 -18.12 -3.28
C LEU A 294 -12.08 -17.57 -2.32
N VAL A 295 -13.36 -17.68 -2.68
CA VAL A 295 -14.48 -17.21 -1.86
C VAL A 295 -14.56 -17.96 -0.53
N LYS A 296 -14.37 -19.29 -0.55
CA LYS A 296 -14.35 -20.11 0.68
C LYS A 296 -13.24 -19.71 1.64
N LYS A 297 -12.11 -19.21 1.10
CA LYS A 297 -10.97 -18.72 1.90
C LYS A 297 -11.24 -17.32 2.46
N ASP A 298 -11.81 -16.43 1.65
CA ASP A 298 -12.21 -15.08 2.06
C ASP A 298 -13.41 -14.60 1.23
N GLY A 299 -14.54 -14.33 1.89
CA GLY A 299 -15.77 -13.91 1.22
C GLY A 299 -15.63 -12.59 0.44
N PHE A 300 -14.63 -11.76 0.74
CA PHE A 300 -14.34 -10.54 -0.01
C PHE A 300 -13.76 -10.81 -1.41
N ALA A 301 -13.28 -12.02 -1.68
CA ALA A 301 -12.76 -12.39 -3.00
C ALA A 301 -13.81 -12.26 -4.11
N ILE A 302 -15.10 -12.27 -3.78
CA ILE A 302 -16.18 -12.15 -4.77
C ILE A 302 -16.12 -10.86 -5.59
N ARG A 303 -15.52 -9.78 -5.04
CA ARG A 303 -15.36 -8.51 -5.76
C ARG A 303 -14.39 -8.59 -6.94
N GLU A 304 -13.38 -9.45 -6.84
CA GLU A 304 -12.35 -9.58 -7.89
C GLU A 304 -12.73 -10.65 -8.93
N ILE A 305 -13.80 -11.42 -8.69
CA ILE A 305 -14.21 -12.52 -9.56
C ILE A 305 -14.89 -11.96 -10.82
N PRO A 306 -14.49 -12.38 -12.03
CA PRO A 306 -15.13 -11.93 -13.25
C PRO A 306 -16.62 -12.24 -13.27
N SER A 307 -17.43 -11.28 -13.75
CA SER A 307 -18.90 -11.34 -13.72
C SER A 307 -19.50 -12.61 -14.29
N GLN A 308 -18.88 -13.22 -15.30
CA GLN A 308 -19.33 -14.48 -15.91
C GLN A 308 -19.28 -15.70 -14.97
N PHE A 309 -18.53 -15.62 -13.88
CA PHE A 309 -18.44 -16.67 -12.86
C PHE A 309 -19.29 -16.36 -11.61
N ILE A 310 -19.89 -15.18 -11.52
CA ILE A 310 -20.74 -14.81 -10.40
C ILE A 310 -22.09 -15.51 -10.54
N THR A 311 -22.36 -16.46 -9.65
CA THR A 311 -23.64 -17.18 -9.56
C THR A 311 -24.30 -16.96 -8.21
N ARG A 312 -25.59 -17.30 -8.12
CA ARG A 312 -26.33 -17.31 -6.85
C ARG A 312 -25.59 -18.15 -5.80
N GLU A 313 -25.15 -19.35 -6.17
CA GLU A 313 -24.45 -20.28 -5.28
C GLU A 313 -23.13 -19.67 -4.77
N LEU A 314 -22.39 -18.97 -5.65
CA LEU A 314 -21.15 -18.29 -5.27
C LEU A 314 -21.40 -17.11 -4.32
N CYS A 315 -22.47 -16.34 -4.53
CA CYS A 315 -22.89 -15.29 -3.60
C CYS A 315 -23.22 -15.85 -2.22
N PHE A 316 -23.93 -16.98 -2.14
CA PHE A 316 -24.19 -17.65 -0.86
C PHE A 316 -22.90 -18.13 -0.20
N MET A 317 -21.97 -18.73 -0.95
CA MET A 317 -20.66 -19.11 -0.41
C MET A 317 -19.89 -17.88 0.13
N ALA A 318 -19.93 -16.74 -0.56
CA ALA A 318 -19.29 -15.51 -0.10
C ALA A 318 -19.93 -14.96 1.17
N ALA A 319 -21.26 -15.00 1.24
CA ALA A 319 -22.02 -14.64 2.43
C ALA A 319 -21.65 -15.53 3.63
N GLU A 320 -21.55 -16.84 3.44
CA GLU A 320 -21.15 -17.80 4.48
C GLU A 320 -19.70 -17.60 4.94
N SER A 321 -18.80 -17.25 4.02
CA SER A 321 -17.38 -16.96 4.31
C SER A 321 -17.13 -15.55 4.85
N GLY A 322 -18.16 -14.74 5.03
CA GLY A 322 -18.09 -13.39 5.58
C GLY A 322 -17.68 -12.35 4.54
N THR A 323 -18.67 -11.63 4.01
CA THR A 323 -18.49 -10.55 3.02
C THR A 323 -19.46 -9.40 3.29
N LEU A 324 -19.55 -8.44 2.37
CA LEU A 324 -20.54 -7.36 2.39
C LEU A 324 -21.58 -7.56 1.29
N ILE A 325 -22.82 -7.20 1.58
CA ILE A 325 -23.92 -7.31 0.61
C ILE A 325 -23.62 -6.46 -0.63
N SER A 326 -23.05 -5.27 -0.45
CA SER A 326 -22.65 -4.32 -1.50
C SER A 326 -21.57 -4.83 -2.46
N LEU A 327 -20.91 -5.96 -2.16
CA LEU A 327 -19.93 -6.59 -3.05
C LEU A 327 -20.52 -7.69 -3.94
N MET A 328 -21.80 -8.00 -3.78
CA MET A 328 -22.50 -9.02 -4.54
C MET A 328 -23.48 -8.39 -5.52
N SER A 329 -23.76 -9.07 -6.64
CA SER A 329 -24.74 -8.58 -7.62
C SER A 329 -26.14 -8.53 -7.01
N GLU A 330 -26.83 -7.41 -7.20
CA GLU A 330 -28.22 -7.22 -6.79
C GLU A 330 -29.16 -8.23 -7.44
N ASP A 331 -28.81 -8.78 -8.61
CA ASP A 331 -29.59 -9.81 -9.31
C ASP A 331 -29.80 -11.09 -8.47
N PHE A 332 -28.92 -11.35 -7.49
CA PHE A 332 -28.99 -12.51 -6.63
C PHE A 332 -29.52 -12.21 -5.22
N TYR A 333 -29.89 -10.96 -4.94
CA TYR A 333 -30.39 -10.58 -3.63
C TYR A 333 -31.67 -11.33 -3.29
N SER A 334 -31.70 -11.77 -2.04
CA SER A 334 -32.89 -12.29 -1.38
C SER A 334 -32.71 -12.05 0.11
N GLU A 335 -33.82 -12.02 0.84
CA GLU A 335 -33.80 -11.86 2.29
C GLU A 335 -32.87 -12.89 2.97
N GLU A 336 -32.88 -14.14 2.50
CA GLU A 336 -32.01 -15.20 2.99
C GLU A 336 -30.52 -14.86 2.79
N LEU A 337 -30.13 -14.41 1.59
CA LEU A 337 -28.74 -14.05 1.30
C LEU A 337 -28.28 -12.86 2.16
N ILE A 338 -29.12 -11.84 2.30
CA ILE A 338 -28.83 -10.64 3.10
C ILE A 338 -28.62 -11.04 4.57
N LEU A 339 -29.51 -11.86 5.13
CA LEU A 339 -29.40 -12.34 6.50
C LEU A 339 -28.18 -13.24 6.71
N THR A 340 -27.87 -14.12 5.77
CA THR A 340 -26.64 -14.93 5.82
C THR A 340 -25.40 -14.05 5.84
N THR A 341 -25.38 -12.99 5.03
CA THR A 341 -24.28 -12.02 4.99
C THR A 341 -24.15 -11.29 6.33
N PHE A 342 -25.27 -10.81 6.89
CA PHE A 342 -25.28 -10.11 8.17
C PHE A 342 -24.81 -10.99 9.34
N ARG A 343 -25.18 -12.28 9.33
CA ARG A 343 -24.80 -13.23 10.41
C ARG A 343 -23.32 -13.60 10.40
N ASN A 344 -22.70 -13.65 9.22
CA ASN A 344 -21.31 -14.07 9.06
C ASN A 344 -20.34 -12.90 8.85
N GLY A 345 -20.84 -11.67 8.77
CA GLY A 345 -20.03 -10.45 8.66
C GLY A 345 -19.11 -10.24 9.87
N LYS A 346 -17.91 -9.71 9.64
CA LYS A 346 -16.95 -9.36 10.70
C LYS A 346 -17.33 -8.09 11.48
N HIS A 347 -18.25 -7.30 10.95
CA HIS A 347 -18.64 -5.99 11.46
C HIS A 347 -20.16 -5.91 11.67
N GLU A 348 -20.59 -4.86 12.38
CA GLU A 348 -22.01 -4.54 12.55
C GLU A 348 -22.71 -4.49 11.18
N PRO A 349 -23.86 -5.15 11.00
CA PRO A 349 -24.51 -5.17 9.70
C PRO A 349 -24.91 -3.77 9.24
N ASN A 350 -24.51 -3.41 8.02
CA ASN A 350 -24.88 -2.13 7.41
C ASN A 350 -26.11 -2.32 6.53
N ILE A 351 -27.29 -2.07 7.09
CA ILE A 351 -28.56 -2.18 6.35
C ILE A 351 -28.77 -1.07 5.31
N ASN A 352 -27.95 -0.02 5.29
CA ASN A 352 -28.04 1.02 4.25
C ASN A 352 -27.65 0.49 2.86
N ASP A 353 -26.90 -0.61 2.79
CA ASP A 353 -26.48 -1.23 1.54
C ASP A 353 -27.56 -2.16 0.95
N VAL A 354 -28.71 -2.27 1.61
CA VAL A 354 -29.84 -3.11 1.18
C VAL A 354 -30.88 -2.26 0.45
N PRO A 355 -31.23 -2.58 -0.81
CA PRO A 355 -32.26 -1.86 -1.56
C PRO A 355 -33.63 -1.94 -0.88
N SER A 356 -34.42 -0.86 -1.00
CA SER A 356 -35.75 -0.72 -0.39
C SER A 356 -36.70 -1.90 -0.63
N ASP A 357 -36.64 -2.50 -1.82
CA ASP A 357 -37.50 -3.64 -2.19
C ASP A 357 -37.27 -4.89 -1.33
N PHE A 358 -36.09 -5.00 -0.69
CA PHE A 358 -35.75 -6.08 0.23
C PHE A 358 -35.95 -5.72 1.71
N ILE A 359 -36.33 -4.48 2.04
CA ILE A 359 -36.57 -4.03 3.42
C ILE A 359 -37.95 -4.52 3.90
N THR A 360 -38.01 -5.78 4.31
CA THR A 360 -39.20 -6.40 4.92
C THR A 360 -39.21 -6.21 6.44
N GLU A 361 -40.35 -6.41 7.08
CA GLU A 361 -40.42 -6.41 8.56
C GLU A 361 -39.57 -7.53 9.14
N ASN A 362 -39.60 -8.73 8.54
CA ASN A 362 -38.83 -9.87 8.99
C ASN A 362 -37.32 -9.61 8.90
N LEU A 363 -36.85 -9.01 7.80
CA LEU A 363 -35.45 -8.61 7.66
C LEU A 363 -35.04 -7.63 8.78
N LEU A 364 -35.86 -6.63 9.08
CA LEU A 364 -35.57 -5.66 10.14
C LEU A 364 -35.56 -6.29 11.54
N VAL A 365 -36.47 -7.23 11.81
CA VAL A 365 -36.48 -8.01 13.05
C VAL A 365 -35.16 -8.79 13.19
N GLU A 366 -34.78 -9.54 12.16
CA GLU A 366 -33.55 -10.33 12.18
C GLU A 366 -32.30 -9.44 12.23
N TYR A 367 -32.29 -8.29 11.56
CA TYR A 367 -31.22 -7.30 11.64
C TYR A 367 -30.95 -6.84 13.08
N VAL A 368 -32.00 -6.55 13.86
CA VAL A 368 -31.88 -6.17 15.28
C VAL A 368 -31.50 -7.35 16.17
N LYS A 369 -31.85 -8.58 15.79
CA LYS A 369 -31.38 -9.78 16.51
C LYS A 369 -29.91 -10.08 16.28
N ILE A 370 -29.39 -9.76 15.10
CA ILE A 370 -28.01 -10.03 14.69
C ILE A 370 -27.06 -8.97 15.25
N GLY A 371 -27.45 -7.69 15.20
CA GLY A 371 -26.60 -6.55 15.57
C GLY A 371 -27.30 -5.54 16.48
N LYS A 372 -26.69 -4.38 16.64
CA LYS A 372 -27.19 -3.24 17.43
C LYS A 372 -28.35 -2.49 16.78
N GLY A 373 -28.59 -2.71 15.48
CA GLY A 373 -29.68 -2.03 14.77
C GLY A 373 -29.42 -0.54 14.55
N LEU A 374 -28.16 -0.11 14.40
CA LEU A 374 -27.75 1.32 14.42
C LEU A 374 -28.55 2.21 13.46
N TRP A 375 -28.98 1.67 12.32
CA TRP A 375 -29.69 2.43 11.28
C TRP A 375 -31.21 2.17 11.23
N LEU A 376 -31.75 1.44 12.22
CA LEU A 376 -33.17 1.02 12.24
C LEU A 376 -34.14 2.20 12.06
N ASP A 377 -33.91 3.30 12.78
CA ASP A 377 -34.78 4.49 12.76
C ASP A 377 -34.87 5.11 11.37
N LYS A 378 -33.72 5.28 10.73
CA LYS A 378 -33.61 5.83 9.37
C LYS A 378 -34.31 4.91 8.37
N VAL A 379 -33.96 3.63 8.37
CA VAL A 379 -34.49 2.66 7.40
C VAL A 379 -35.99 2.45 7.57
N CYS A 380 -36.51 2.44 8.80
CA CYS A 380 -37.95 2.36 9.04
C CYS A 380 -38.69 3.57 8.47
N LYS A 381 -38.16 4.79 8.69
CA LYS A 381 -38.75 6.03 8.19
C LYS A 381 -38.77 6.07 6.66
N GLU A 382 -37.66 5.71 6.02
CA GLU A 382 -37.51 5.75 4.56
C GLU A 382 -38.39 4.71 3.85
N ASN A 383 -38.66 3.56 4.49
CA ASN A 383 -39.43 2.46 3.90
C ASN A 383 -40.87 2.34 4.46
N GLY A 384 -41.34 3.37 5.18
CA GLY A 384 -42.71 3.40 5.72
C GLY A 384 -43.02 2.28 6.73
N LYS A 385 -42.02 1.81 7.47
CA LYS A 385 -42.16 0.77 8.51
C LYS A 385 -42.27 1.40 9.90
N GLU A 386 -43.03 0.77 10.78
CA GLU A 386 -43.17 1.23 12.16
C GLU A 386 -42.11 0.55 13.06
N LYS A 387 -41.11 1.32 13.50
CA LYS A 387 -40.02 0.84 14.37
C LYS A 387 -40.51 0.08 15.60
N LEU A 388 -41.54 0.59 16.28
CA LEU A 388 -42.03 -0.04 17.51
C LEU A 388 -42.64 -1.42 17.25
N THR A 389 -43.32 -1.62 16.12
CA THR A 389 -43.81 -2.95 15.71
C THR A 389 -42.67 -3.94 15.49
N ILE A 390 -41.58 -3.51 14.82
CA ILE A 390 -40.38 -4.35 14.66
C ILE A 390 -39.77 -4.73 16.02
N LEU A 391 -39.56 -3.75 16.90
CA LEU A 391 -38.96 -4.00 18.22
C LEU A 391 -39.82 -4.96 19.06
N LYS A 392 -41.15 -4.84 19.00
CA LYS A 392 -42.06 -5.79 19.67
C LYS A 392 -41.89 -7.22 19.15
N GLN A 393 -41.80 -7.41 17.84
CA GLN A 393 -41.55 -8.74 17.25
C GLN A 393 -40.19 -9.32 17.67
N VAL A 394 -39.16 -8.48 17.84
CA VAL A 394 -37.87 -8.91 18.40
C VAL A 394 -38.03 -9.35 19.86
N ILE A 395 -38.75 -8.58 20.68
CA ILE A 395 -39.06 -8.92 22.08
C ILE A 395 -39.83 -10.24 22.15
N ASP A 396 -40.87 -10.41 21.33
CA ASP A 396 -41.70 -11.62 21.28
C ASP A 396 -40.87 -12.89 20.99
N SER A 397 -39.72 -12.74 20.33
CA SER A 397 -38.91 -13.87 19.90
C SER A 397 -38.18 -14.55 21.06
N ASP A 398 -37.57 -13.79 21.97
CA ASP A 398 -36.79 -14.31 23.09
C ASP A 398 -36.36 -13.17 24.05
N ILE A 399 -36.43 -13.40 25.36
CA ILE A 399 -36.02 -12.44 26.39
C ILE A 399 -34.55 -12.01 26.25
N LYS A 400 -33.68 -12.85 25.69
CA LYS A 400 -32.25 -12.53 25.54
C LYS A 400 -32.01 -11.28 24.68
N TYR A 401 -32.92 -10.95 23.76
CA TYR A 401 -32.81 -9.78 22.89
C TYR A 401 -33.10 -8.46 23.61
N LEU A 402 -33.63 -8.50 24.85
CA LEU A 402 -33.78 -7.30 25.67
C LEU A 402 -32.45 -6.60 25.92
N ASP A 403 -31.31 -7.31 25.91
CA ASP A 403 -30.02 -6.66 26.08
C ASP A 403 -29.74 -5.66 24.94
N THR A 404 -29.88 -6.12 23.70
CA THR A 404 -29.70 -5.27 22.51
C THR A 404 -30.72 -4.14 22.48
N ILE A 405 -31.99 -4.46 22.73
CA ILE A 405 -33.09 -3.49 22.68
C ILE A 405 -32.91 -2.42 23.76
N PHE A 406 -32.64 -2.79 25.01
CA PHE A 406 -32.43 -1.82 26.07
C PHE A 406 -31.10 -1.08 25.91
N GLY A 407 -30.09 -1.71 25.29
CA GLY A 407 -28.83 -1.09 24.92
C GLY A 407 -29.00 0.07 23.92
N HIS A 408 -29.77 -0.16 22.85
CA HIS A 408 -29.74 0.69 21.64
C HIS A 408 -31.08 1.32 21.25
N HIS A 409 -32.20 0.77 21.72
CA HIS A 409 -33.56 1.17 21.34
C HIS A 409 -34.49 1.40 22.55
N PHE A 410 -33.94 1.89 23.66
CA PHE A 410 -34.66 2.10 24.91
C PHE A 410 -35.72 3.21 24.81
N SER A 411 -37.00 2.87 25.02
CA SER A 411 -38.11 3.82 25.16
C SER A 411 -39.12 3.31 26.19
N LYS A 412 -40.05 4.17 26.61
CA LYS A 412 -41.09 3.78 27.58
C LYS A 412 -41.98 2.67 27.02
N GLU A 413 -42.42 2.82 25.78
CA GLU A 413 -43.29 1.88 25.09
C GLU A 413 -42.65 0.49 24.93
N VAL A 414 -41.34 0.47 24.69
CA VAL A 414 -40.54 -0.77 24.61
C VAL A 414 -40.45 -1.46 25.97
N VAL A 415 -40.18 -0.70 27.04
CA VAL A 415 -40.10 -1.23 28.40
C VAL A 415 -41.46 -1.75 28.88
N ASP A 416 -42.54 -0.98 28.68
CA ASP A 416 -43.89 -1.36 29.08
C ASP A 416 -44.32 -2.68 28.39
N TYR A 417 -43.98 -2.85 27.11
CA TYR A 417 -44.26 -4.09 26.37
C TYR A 417 -43.40 -5.27 26.84
N ALA A 418 -42.10 -5.05 27.07
CA ALA A 418 -41.22 -6.09 27.60
C ALA A 418 -41.63 -6.55 29.00
N ALA A 419 -42.02 -5.62 29.88
CA ALA A 419 -42.52 -5.92 31.22
C ALA A 419 -43.80 -6.74 31.17
N PHE A 420 -44.74 -6.39 30.27
CA PHE A 420 -45.96 -7.18 30.07
C PHE A 420 -45.69 -8.66 29.76
N LEU A 421 -44.61 -8.95 29.02
CA LEU A 421 -44.24 -10.33 28.66
C LEU A 421 -43.35 -11.03 29.69
N TYR A 422 -42.44 -10.30 30.33
CA TYR A 422 -41.33 -10.90 31.09
C TYR A 422 -41.26 -10.51 32.57
N ASP A 423 -42.02 -9.51 33.04
CA ASP A 423 -42.14 -9.19 34.47
C ASP A 423 -43.15 -10.13 35.15
N ASN A 424 -42.76 -11.40 35.27
CA ASN A 424 -43.58 -12.44 35.88
C ASN A 424 -42.71 -13.48 36.59
N LEU A 425 -43.34 -14.45 37.26
CA LEU A 425 -42.63 -15.46 38.06
C LEU A 425 -41.70 -16.37 37.26
N GLU A 426 -41.97 -16.58 35.96
CA GLU A 426 -41.18 -17.46 35.09
C GLU A 426 -39.82 -16.85 34.74
N TYR A 427 -39.80 -15.56 34.40
CA TYR A 427 -38.61 -14.83 33.95
C TYR A 427 -38.04 -13.86 34.98
N LYS A 428 -38.46 -13.99 36.25
CA LYS A 428 -38.17 -13.02 37.31
C LYS A 428 -36.69 -12.69 37.45
N VAL A 429 -35.83 -13.70 37.41
CA VAL A 429 -34.39 -13.53 37.64
C VAL A 429 -33.74 -12.77 36.48
N GLU A 430 -34.05 -13.15 35.25
CA GLU A 430 -33.56 -12.51 34.03
C GLU A 430 -34.06 -11.07 33.92
N TRP A 431 -35.35 -10.84 34.16
CA TRP A 431 -35.95 -9.50 34.14
C TRP A 431 -35.30 -8.57 35.17
N GLU A 432 -35.19 -9.00 36.43
CA GLU A 432 -34.52 -8.24 37.49
C GLU A 432 -33.05 -7.92 37.13
N SER A 433 -32.35 -8.84 36.45
CA SER A 433 -31.00 -8.61 35.95
C SER A 433 -30.94 -7.50 34.89
N PHE A 434 -31.88 -7.47 33.95
CA PHE A 434 -31.96 -6.40 32.94
C PHE A 434 -32.30 -5.05 33.56
N VAL A 435 -33.27 -5.00 34.48
CA VAL A 435 -33.62 -3.77 35.21
C VAL A 435 -32.41 -3.23 35.96
N GLN A 436 -31.66 -4.10 36.65
CA GLN A 436 -30.45 -3.71 37.36
C GLN A 436 -29.36 -3.21 36.40
N LYS A 437 -29.09 -3.94 35.30
CA LYS A 437 -28.08 -3.58 34.29
C LYS A 437 -28.36 -2.21 33.66
N TYR A 438 -29.63 -1.90 33.41
CA TYR A 438 -30.06 -0.67 32.75
C TYR A 438 -30.72 0.35 33.70
N ASN A 439 -30.53 0.24 35.02
CA ASN A 439 -31.23 1.04 36.04
C ASN A 439 -31.21 2.56 35.74
N ALA A 440 -30.06 3.11 35.33
CA ALA A 440 -29.94 4.52 34.98
C ALA A 440 -30.88 4.96 33.84
N LYS A 441 -31.22 4.06 32.90
CA LYS A 441 -32.19 4.33 31.82
C LYS A 441 -33.62 4.23 32.32
N PHE A 442 -33.93 3.26 33.20
CA PHE A 442 -35.24 3.14 33.85
C PHE A 442 -35.56 4.35 34.74
N GLU A 443 -34.59 4.83 35.54
CA GLU A 443 -34.72 6.04 36.36
C GLU A 443 -35.05 7.28 35.53
N ARG A 444 -34.37 7.46 34.38
CA ARG A 444 -34.61 8.60 33.48
C ARG A 444 -36.03 8.64 32.94
N LEU A 445 -36.68 7.50 32.77
CA LEU A 445 -38.07 7.42 32.30
C LEU A 445 -39.10 7.37 33.44
N GLY A 446 -38.66 7.40 34.71
CA GLY A 446 -39.54 7.29 35.87
C GLY A 446 -40.22 5.93 35.98
N LEU A 447 -39.55 4.86 35.53
CA LEU A 447 -40.07 3.49 35.50
C LEU A 447 -39.61 2.64 36.68
N ASN A 448 -38.89 3.23 37.65
CA ASN A 448 -38.58 2.56 38.91
C ASN A 448 -39.81 2.55 39.82
N ASN A 449 -40.37 1.37 40.07
CA ASN A 449 -41.27 1.11 41.19
C ASN A 449 -40.55 0.25 42.22
#